data_AF-A0A3D0SUG0-F1
#
_entry.id   AF-A0A3D0SUG0-F1
#
_cell.length_a   1.000
_cell.length_b   1.000
_cell.length_c   1.000
_cell.angle_alpha   90.00
_cell.angle_beta   90.00
_cell.angle_gamma   90.00
#
_symmetry.space_group_name_H-M   'P 1'
#
loop_
_entity.id
_entity.type
_entity.pdbx_description
1 polymer ?
#
loop_
_entity_poly.entity_id
_entity_poly.type
_entity_poly.pdbx_seq_one_letter_code
_entity_poly.pdbx_strand_id
1 'polypeptide(L)' 'LRMAVNVSATQFRQPQFLQTVQETLCDTATHAKDLELEITESVAALGFDYVEKLLRQLKAIGIGVAIDDFGTG' A
#
# COMPACT_ATOMS: atom_id res chain seq x y z
N LEU A 1 -14.54 6.62 -8.49
CA LEU A 1 -13.21 6.73 -9.14
C LEU A 1 -12.20 6.35 -8.07
N ARG A 2 -11.17 5.55 -8.37
CA ARG A 2 -10.07 5.29 -7.42
C ARG A 2 -8.78 5.88 -7.98
N MET A 3 -7.97 6.46 -7.11
CA MET A 3 -6.63 6.92 -7.43
C MET A 3 -5.63 5.83 -7.05
N ALA A 4 -4.90 5.34 -8.05
CA ALA A 4 -3.82 4.39 -7.83
C ALA A 4 -2.51 5.12 -7.52
N VAL A 5 -1.78 4.65 -6.51
CA VAL A 5 -0.47 5.17 -6.11
C VAL A 5 0.53 4.02 -6.04
N ASN A 6 1.60 4.15 -6.82
CA ASN A 6 2.70 3.19 -6.84
C ASN A 6 3.58 3.34 -5.60
N VAL A 7 3.89 2.22 -4.95
CA VAL A 7 4.70 2.17 -3.73
C VAL A 7 5.94 1.31 -3.95
N SER A 8 7.11 1.91 -3.77
CA SER A 8 8.37 1.19 -3.85
C SER A 8 8.63 0.31 -2.62
N ALA A 9 9.47 -0.73 -2.77
CA ALA A 9 9.91 -1.57 -1.65
C ALA A 9 10.58 -0.77 -0.52
N THR A 10 11.33 0.28 -0.84
CA THR A 10 11.98 1.13 0.17
C THR A 10 10.97 1.86 1.03
N GLN A 11 9.91 2.43 0.44
CA GLN A 11 8.84 3.10 1.18
C GLN A 11 8.03 2.09 2.01
N PHE A 12 7.71 0.93 1.44
CA PHE A 12 6.93 -0.09 2.12
C PHE A 12 7.64 -0.71 3.34
N ARG A 13 8.98 -0.72 3.36
CA ARG A 13 9.79 -1.15 4.52
C ARG A 13 9.86 -0.12 5.65
N GLN A 14 9.43 1.12 5.43
CA GLN A 14 9.49 2.13 6.48
C GLN A 14 8.50 1.74 7.59
N PRO A 15 8.95 1.63 8.86
CA PRO A 15 8.07 1.25 9.97
C PRO A 15 6.86 2.17 10.13
N GLN A 16 6.99 3.42 9.69
CA GLN A 16 5.95 4.45 9.76
C GLN A 16 5.01 4.47 8.55
N PHE A 17 5.21 3.63 7.53
CA PHE A 17 4.45 3.70 6.28
C PHE A 17 2.92 3.71 6.50
N LEU A 18 2.41 2.76 7.30
CA LEU A 18 0.98 2.69 7.60
C LEU A 18 0.47 3.96 8.29
N GLN A 19 1.23 4.46 9.27
CA GLN A 19 0.89 5.67 10.01
C GLN A 19 0.84 6.87 9.06
N THR A 20 1.85 7.04 8.21
CA THR A 20 1.90 8.13 7.23
C THR A 20 0.71 8.09 6.28
N VAL A 21 0.30 6.91 5.81
CA VAL A 21 -0.89 6.77 4.97
C VAL A 21 -2.16 7.19 5.73
N GLN A 22 -2.32 6.74 6.97
CA GLN A 22 -3.48 7.08 7.81
C GLN A 22 -3.57 8.59 8.11
N GLU A 23 -2.44 9.20 8.48
CA GLU A 23 -2.35 10.64 8.73
C GLU A 23 -2.67 11.42 7.46
N THR A 24 -2.12 11.02 6.31
CA THR A 24 -2.40 11.69 5.02
C THR A 24 -3.88 11.62 4.65
N LEU A 25 -4.55 10.49 4.86
CA LEU A 25 -5.99 10.37 4.62
C LEU A 25 -6.80 11.32 5.52
N CYS A 26 -6.40 11.44 6.79
CA CYS A 26 -7.03 12.34 7.75
C CYS A 26 -6.83 13.82 7.36
N ASP A 27 -5.58 14.22 7.11
CA ASP A 27 -5.21 15.61 6.83
C ASP A 27 -5.84 16.14 5.53
N THR A 28 -6.06 15.24 4.56
CA THR A 28 -6.64 15.59 3.26
C THR A 28 -8.15 15.34 3.18
N ALA A 29 -8.76 14.79 4.24
CA ALA A 29 -10.14 14.31 4.23
C ALA A 29 -10.45 13.34 3.07
N THR A 30 -9.46 12.54 2.66
CA THR A 30 -9.60 11.54 1.61
C THR A 30 -10.19 10.25 2.17
N HIS A 31 -11.21 9.70 1.50
CA HIS A 31 -11.74 8.40 1.90
C HIS A 31 -10.80 7.27 1.47
N ALA A 32 -10.46 6.36 2.38
CA ALA A 32 -9.61 5.21 2.11
C ALA A 32 -10.05 4.36 0.89
N LYS A 33 -11.37 4.21 0.69
CA LYS A 33 -11.97 3.46 -0.43
C LYS A 33 -11.66 4.03 -1.82
N ASP A 34 -11.26 5.31 -1.88
CA ASP A 34 -10.92 6.04 -3.09
C ASP A 34 -9.41 5.94 -3.41
N LEU A 35 -8.60 5.34 -2.51
CA LEU A 35 -7.17 5.08 -2.69
C LEU A 35 -6.92 3.60 -2.98
N GLU A 36 -6.07 3.35 -3.97
CA GLU A 36 -5.52 2.03 -4.28
C GLU A 36 -4.00 2.11 -4.26
N LEU A 37 -3.35 1.25 -3.46
CA LEU A 37 -1.90 1.16 -3.42
C LEU A 37 -1.44 0.03 -4.33
N GLU A 38 -0.55 0.34 -5.26
CA GLU A 38 0.08 -0.62 -6.16
C GLU A 38 1.46 -0.95 -5.61
N ILE A 39 1.69 -2.24 -5.31
CA ILE A 39 2.97 -2.75 -4.84
C ILE A 39 3.60 -3.65 -5.91
N THR A 40 4.90 -3.51 -6.11
CA THR A 40 5.63 -4.37 -7.05
C THR A 40 5.91 -5.76 -6.46
N GLU A 41 6.29 -6.72 -7.30
CA GLU A 41 6.77 -8.04 -6.83
C GLU A 41 7.94 -7.92 -5.83
N SER A 42 8.80 -6.92 -6.01
CA SER A 42 9.92 -6.67 -5.08
C SER A 42 9.45 -6.37 -3.65
N VAL A 43 8.24 -5.80 -3.49
CA VAL A 43 7.58 -5.62 -2.20
C VAL A 43 7.07 -6.95 -1.67
N ALA A 44 6.47 -7.79 -2.52
CA ALA A 44 6.02 -9.12 -2.13
C ALA A 44 7.20 -10.02 -1.66
N ALA A 45 8.38 -9.84 -2.25
CA ALA A 45 9.60 -10.57 -1.92
C ALA A 45 10.25 -10.18 -0.57
N LEU A 46 9.73 -9.18 0.15
CA LEU A 46 10.28 -8.69 1.42
C LEU A 46 10.13 -9.64 2.62
N GLY A 47 9.37 -10.72 2.44
CA GLY A 47 9.01 -11.66 3.49
C GLY A 47 7.50 -11.67 3.67
N PHE A 48 6.92 -12.86 3.50
CA PHE A 48 5.47 -13.06 3.43
C PHE A 48 4.77 -12.51 4.68
N ASP A 49 5.28 -12.76 5.88
CA ASP A 49 4.63 -12.36 7.14
C ASP A 49 4.54 -10.83 7.32
N TYR A 50 5.61 -10.10 7.00
CA TYR A 50 5.62 -8.64 7.11
C TYR A 50 4.66 -8.01 6.11
N VAL A 51 4.75 -8.44 4.86
CA VAL A 51 3.94 -7.91 3.77
C VAL A 51 2.47 -8.24 4.01
N GLU A 52 2.15 -9.48 4.34
CA GLU A 52 0.79 -9.92 4.63
C GLU A 52 0.18 -9.12 5.78
N LYS A 53 0.92 -8.91 6.87
CA LYS A 53 0.44 -8.11 8.01
C LYS A 53 0.09 -6.69 7.58
N LEU A 54 0.98 -6.01 6.85
CA LEU A 54 0.75 -4.63 6.42
C LEU A 54 -0.40 -4.54 5.41
N LEU A 55 -0.49 -5.47 4.47
CA LEU A 55 -1.60 -5.56 3.52
C LEU A 55 -2.95 -5.77 4.22
N ARG A 56 -3.00 -6.62 5.25
CA ARG A 56 -4.22 -6.81 6.06
C ARG A 56 -4.60 -5.53 6.80
N GLN A 57 -3.64 -4.79 7.34
CA GLN A 57 -3.89 -3.51 8.01
C GLN A 57 -4.43 -2.44 7.05
N LEU A 58 -3.86 -2.33 5.85
CA LEU A 58 -4.34 -1.42 4.81
C LEU A 58 -5.77 -1.77 4.36
N LYS A 59 -6.05 -3.05 4.13
CA LYS A 59 -7.41 -3.53 3.79
C LYS A 59 -8.41 -3.28 4.91
N ALA A 60 -8.00 -3.42 6.18
CA ALA A 60 -8.87 -3.21 7.34
C ALA A 60 -9.34 -1.75 7.47
N ILE A 61 -8.56 -0.79 6.98
CA ILE A 61 -8.96 0.63 6.93
C ILE A 61 -9.68 1.02 5.63
N GLY A 62 -9.91 0.06 4.73
CA GLY A 62 -10.67 0.25 3.50
C GLY A 62 -9.85 0.67 2.28
N ILE A 63 -8.52 0.64 2.36
CA ILE A 63 -7.63 0.93 1.22
C ILE A 63 -7.60 -0.28 0.27
N GLY A 64 -7.72 -0.02 -1.03
CA GLY A 64 -7.49 -1.02 -2.07
C GLY A 64 -6.00 -1.34 -2.17
N VAL A 65 -5.63 -2.60 -2.35
CA VAL A 65 -4.24 -2.97 -2.63
C VAL A 65 -4.19 -3.91 -3.82
N ALA A 66 -3.38 -3.55 -4.80
CA ALA A 66 -3.07 -4.34 -5.98
C ALA A 66 -1.57 -4.68 -5.99
N ILE A 67 -1.25 -5.86 -6.52
CA ILE A 67 0.13 -6.19 -6.90
C ILE A 67 0.24 -5.79 -8.37
N ASP A 68 1.19 -4.92 -8.69
CA ASP A 68 1.50 -4.57 -10.07
C ASP A 68 2.29 -5.73 -10.68
N ASP A 69 1.68 -6.41 -11.66
CA ASP A 69 2.26 -7.56 -12.36
C ASP A 69 3.19 -7.08 -13.49
N PHE A 70 4.42 -7.59 -13.44
CA PHE A 70 5.54 -7.43 -14.35
C PHE A 70 5.17 -7.10 -15.81
N GLY A 71 5.54 -5.90 -16.25
CA GLY A 71 5.93 -5.67 -17.63
C GLY A 71 7.08 -6.61 -17.98
N THR A 72 6.88 -7.43 -19.00
CA THR A 72 7.75 -8.51 -19.49
C THR A 72 9.21 -8.08 -19.71
N GLY A 73 10.14 -8.52 -18.84
CA GLY A 73 11.58 -8.59 -19.16
C GLY A 73 12.37 -7.28 -19.11
#